data_AF-B6CGZ1-F1
#
_entry.id   AF-B6CGZ1-F1
#
_cell.length_a   1.000
_cell.length_b   1.000
_cell.length_c   1.000
_cell.angle_alpha   90.00
_cell.angle_beta   90.00
_cell.angle_gamma   90.00
#
_symmetry.space_group_name_H-M   'P 1'
#
loop_
_entity.id
_entity.type
_entity.pdbx_description
1 polymer ?
#
loop_
_entity_poly.entity_id
_entity_poly.type
_entity_poly.pdbx_seq_one_letter_code
_entity_poly.pdbx_strand_id
1 'polypeptide(L)'
;MAIWARKAEMILHLHRAGNSTYARQKNHGINFRVICKWMRMSGVDHIHAGTVVGKLEGDPLMVRGFYNTLLLTELKINLAEGLFFDMDWASLRKCVPVASGGIHCGQMHQLLYYLGDDVVLQFGGGTIGHPDGIQAGATANRVALEAMVLARNEGRDYVGEGPEILRTAASTCGPLKAALDLWKDITFEYTSTDTPDFVEVATENP
;
A
#
# COMPACT_ATOMS: atom_id res chain seq x y z
N MET A 1 12.03 8.82 -20.42
CA MET A 1 10.92 7.84 -20.54
C MET A 1 9.54 8.48 -20.43
N ALA A 2 9.23 9.27 -19.39
CA ALA A 2 7.88 9.85 -19.21
C ALA A 2 7.37 10.71 -20.39
N ILE A 3 8.21 11.59 -20.97
CA ILE A 3 7.84 12.39 -22.16
C ILE A 3 7.48 11.47 -23.35
N TRP A 4 8.22 10.37 -23.52
CA TRP A 4 7.92 9.38 -24.55
C TRP A 4 6.60 8.67 -24.24
N ALA A 5 6.40 8.21 -23.01
CA ALA A 5 5.19 7.50 -22.60
C ALA A 5 3.93 8.35 -22.85
N ARG A 6 4.01 9.65 -22.55
CA ARG A 6 2.95 10.61 -22.89
C ARG A 6 2.68 10.69 -24.39
N LYS A 7 3.72 10.79 -25.22
CA LYS A 7 3.59 10.91 -26.68
C LYS A 7 3.10 9.61 -27.34
N ALA A 8 3.39 8.47 -26.71
CA ALA A 8 3.03 7.14 -27.20
C ALA A 8 1.75 6.59 -26.56
N GLU A 9 1.03 7.39 -25.77
CA GLU A 9 -0.20 6.98 -25.06
C GLU A 9 -0.03 5.74 -24.17
N MET A 10 1.13 5.64 -23.50
CA MET A 10 1.52 4.51 -22.66
C MET A 10 1.48 4.86 -21.17
N ILE A 11 0.99 3.92 -20.35
CA ILE A 11 1.13 3.96 -18.88
C ILE A 11 2.56 3.57 -18.49
N LEU A 12 3.20 4.36 -17.64
CA LEU A 12 4.57 4.16 -17.18
C LEU A 12 4.65 3.72 -15.72
N HIS A 13 4.92 2.42 -15.51
CA HIS A 13 5.16 1.87 -14.18
C HIS A 13 6.64 1.95 -13.78
N LEU A 14 6.93 2.47 -12.59
CA LEU A 14 8.27 2.53 -12.01
C LEU A 14 8.45 1.54 -10.86
N HIS A 15 9.33 0.56 -11.05
CA HIS A 15 9.89 -0.21 -9.94
C HIS A 15 11.02 0.57 -9.27
N ARG A 16 11.03 0.65 -7.93
CA ARG A 16 12.02 1.41 -7.15
C ARG A 16 13.32 0.64 -6.86
N ALA A 17 13.85 -0.07 -7.84
CA ALA A 17 15.04 -0.91 -7.65
C ALA A 17 16.21 -0.07 -7.10
N GLY A 18 16.89 -0.58 -6.07
CA GLY A 18 18.01 0.12 -5.42
C GLY A 18 17.62 1.23 -4.43
N ASN A 19 16.34 1.62 -4.33
CA ASN A 19 15.92 2.70 -3.43
C ASN A 19 16.38 2.53 -1.97
N SER A 20 16.22 1.33 -1.42
CA SER A 20 16.57 1.05 -0.02
C SER A 20 18.08 1.07 0.26
N THR A 21 18.95 1.23 -0.74
CA THR A 21 20.39 1.43 -0.51
C THR A 21 20.68 2.77 0.19
N TYR A 22 19.81 3.76 0.03
CA TYR A 22 19.94 5.09 0.64
C TYR A 22 18.66 5.59 1.34
N ALA A 23 17.54 4.88 1.25
CA ALA A 23 16.27 5.28 1.86
C ALA A 23 15.87 4.47 3.10
N ARG A 24 16.77 3.60 3.60
CA ARG A 24 16.48 2.67 4.71
C ARG A 24 16.83 3.26 6.08
N GLN A 25 18.05 3.79 6.21
CA GLN A 25 18.57 4.19 7.52
C GLN A 25 18.11 5.61 7.85
N LYS A 26 17.51 5.80 9.04
CA LYS A 26 16.98 7.08 9.49
C LYS A 26 18.06 8.17 9.63
N ASN A 27 19.29 7.79 9.97
CA ASN A 27 20.38 8.72 10.25
C ASN A 27 21.12 9.24 9.00
N HIS A 28 20.94 8.61 7.83
CA HIS A 28 21.69 8.99 6.63
C HIS A 28 20.98 8.56 5.34
N GLY A 29 21.00 9.44 4.34
CA GLY A 29 20.52 9.17 2.99
C GLY A 29 19.39 10.10 2.57
N ILE A 30 18.42 9.56 1.81
CA ILE A 30 17.29 10.31 1.28
C ILE A 30 16.01 9.56 1.61
N ASN A 31 15.17 10.13 2.47
CA ASN A 31 13.88 9.51 2.79
C ASN A 31 13.02 9.36 1.52
N PHE A 32 12.32 8.24 1.41
CA PHE A 32 11.58 7.88 0.21
C PHE A 32 10.49 8.89 -0.18
N ARG A 33 9.95 9.68 0.76
CA ARG A 33 8.99 10.75 0.44
C ARG A 33 9.55 11.78 -0.55
N VAL A 34 10.86 12.06 -0.48
CA VAL A 34 11.52 12.99 -1.41
C VAL A 34 11.61 12.36 -2.81
N ILE A 35 11.93 11.07 -2.88
CA ILE A 35 11.93 10.31 -4.14
C ILE A 35 10.54 10.27 -4.75
N CYS A 36 9.48 10.08 -3.95
CA CYS A 36 8.09 10.16 -4.41
C CYS A 36 7.81 11.50 -5.11
N LYS A 37 8.28 12.61 -4.51
CA LYS A 37 8.12 13.92 -5.13
C LYS A 37 8.83 14.02 -6.47
N TRP A 38 10.10 13.63 -6.52
CA TRP A 38 10.89 13.67 -7.74
C TRP A 38 10.30 12.80 -8.85
N MET A 39 9.78 11.61 -8.51
CA MET A 39 9.23 10.70 -9.50
C MET A 39 7.85 11.15 -10.01
N ARG A 40 7.00 11.74 -9.14
CA ARG A 40 5.76 12.38 -9.57
C ARG A 40 6.03 13.56 -10.51
N MET A 41 7.03 14.39 -10.20
CA MET A 41 7.49 15.46 -11.09
C MET A 41 8.08 14.92 -12.41
N SER A 42 8.82 13.81 -12.33
CA SER A 42 9.40 13.15 -13.51
C SER A 42 8.33 12.52 -14.41
N GLY A 43 7.11 12.33 -13.91
CA GLY A 43 5.94 11.94 -14.69
C GLY A 43 5.76 10.43 -14.87
N VAL A 44 6.07 9.62 -13.85
CA VAL A 44 5.67 8.20 -13.84
C VAL A 44 4.23 8.05 -13.36
N ASP A 45 3.49 7.10 -13.92
CA ASP A 45 2.09 6.90 -13.56
C ASP A 45 1.96 6.05 -12.30
N HIS A 46 2.81 5.02 -12.13
CA HIS A 46 2.84 4.17 -10.94
C HIS A 46 4.21 4.16 -10.27
N ILE A 47 4.26 4.06 -8.94
CA ILE A 47 5.49 3.78 -8.18
C ILE A 47 5.23 2.88 -6.97
N HIS A 48 6.12 1.94 -6.69
CA HIS A 48 6.05 1.11 -5.48
C HIS A 48 6.21 1.96 -4.21
N ALA A 49 5.23 1.93 -3.31
CA ALA A 49 5.17 2.83 -2.15
C ALA A 49 5.08 2.12 -0.79
N GLY A 50 5.22 0.79 -0.75
CA GLY A 50 5.19 0.01 0.48
C GLY A 50 3.83 -0.59 0.80
N THR A 51 3.83 -1.57 1.71
CA THR A 51 2.69 -2.44 2.02
C THR A 51 2.26 -2.38 3.48
N VAL A 52 3.07 -1.80 4.37
CA VAL A 52 2.95 -1.87 5.84
C VAL A 52 3.13 -3.29 6.38
N VAL A 53 2.23 -4.21 6.05
CA VAL A 53 2.13 -5.58 6.60
C VAL A 53 2.87 -6.65 5.77
N GLY A 54 3.64 -6.20 4.76
CA GLY A 54 4.34 -7.09 3.84
C GLY A 54 5.78 -7.36 4.26
N LYS A 55 6.52 -8.10 3.44
CA LYS A 55 7.89 -8.53 3.77
C LYS A 55 8.96 -7.43 3.72
N LEU A 56 8.64 -6.27 3.15
CA LEU A 56 9.57 -5.14 3.04
C LEU A 56 9.20 -4.09 4.08
N GLU A 57 10.20 -3.33 4.53
CA GLU A 57 9.99 -2.26 5.50
C GLU A 57 8.95 -1.22 5.04
N GLY A 58 8.15 -0.76 6.00
CA GLY A 58 7.26 0.38 5.86
C GLY A 58 6.47 0.62 7.15
N ASP A 59 6.95 1.55 7.99
CA ASP A 59 6.16 2.05 9.11
C ASP A 59 4.82 2.64 8.62
N PRO A 60 3.67 2.37 9.29
CA PRO A 60 2.36 2.82 8.82
C PRO A 60 2.25 4.32 8.57
N LEU A 61 2.86 5.16 9.43
CA LEU A 61 2.79 6.61 9.34
C LEU A 61 3.69 7.12 8.20
N MET A 62 4.88 6.53 8.04
CA MET A 62 5.76 6.86 6.91
C MET A 62 5.13 6.48 5.57
N VAL A 63 4.54 5.27 5.48
CA VAL A 63 3.85 4.80 4.27
C VAL A 63 2.68 5.72 3.94
N ARG A 64 1.87 6.12 4.92
CA ARG A 64 0.77 7.08 4.70
C ARG A 64 1.27 8.42 4.15
N GLY A 65 2.37 8.94 4.68
CA GLY A 65 3.02 10.14 4.14
C GLY A 65 3.48 10.00 2.67
N PHE A 66 3.95 8.81 2.28
CA PHE A 66 4.31 8.53 0.88
C PHE A 66 3.07 8.54 -0.02
N TYR A 67 1.99 7.87 0.40
CA TYR A 67 0.74 7.81 -0.36
C TYR A 67 0.11 9.20 -0.51
N ASN A 68 0.07 9.99 0.57
CA ASN A 68 -0.40 11.38 0.53
C ASN A 68 0.42 12.24 -0.44
N THR A 69 1.75 12.08 -0.42
CA THR A 69 2.66 12.75 -1.37
C THR A 69 2.32 12.44 -2.83
N LEU A 70 1.91 11.20 -3.13
CA LEU A 70 1.64 10.72 -4.48
C LEU A 70 0.21 11.06 -4.98
N LEU A 71 -0.77 11.12 -4.07
CA LEU A 71 -2.19 11.17 -4.42
C LEU A 71 -2.87 12.53 -4.16
N LEU A 72 -2.39 13.34 -3.22
CA LEU A 72 -3.06 14.61 -2.91
C LEU A 72 -2.73 15.70 -3.94
N THR A 73 -3.63 16.69 -4.05
CA THR A 73 -3.44 17.90 -4.88
C THR A 73 -2.64 18.97 -4.16
N GLU A 74 -2.68 18.97 -2.83
CA GLU A 74 -1.85 19.80 -1.97
C GLU A 74 -1.45 18.98 -0.73
N LEU A 75 -0.31 19.32 -0.15
CA LEU A 75 0.18 18.77 1.11
C LEU A 75 0.13 19.88 2.15
N LYS A 76 -0.39 19.56 3.33
CA LYS A 76 -0.23 20.38 4.53
C LYS A 76 0.83 19.77 5.44
N ILE A 77 1.41 20.57 6.32
CA ILE A 77 2.29 20.07 7.37
C ILE A 77 1.55 19.02 8.21
N ASN A 78 2.14 17.83 8.28
CA ASN A 78 1.76 16.74 9.17
C ASN A 78 3.05 16.04 9.62
N LEU A 79 3.52 16.37 10.81
CA LEU A 79 4.81 15.89 11.31
C LEU A 79 4.80 14.40 11.63
N ALA A 80 3.65 13.84 12.03
CA ALA A 80 3.50 12.41 12.31
C ALA A 80 3.70 11.56 11.05
N GLU A 81 3.25 12.06 9.90
CA GLU A 81 3.45 11.40 8.59
C GLU A 81 4.76 11.83 7.88
N GLY A 82 5.59 12.64 8.54
CA GLY A 82 6.84 13.16 7.97
C GLY A 82 6.64 14.19 6.86
N LEU A 83 5.48 14.85 6.80
CA LEU A 83 5.19 15.97 5.90
C LEU A 83 5.59 17.29 6.55
N PHE A 84 6.83 17.73 6.30
CA PHE A 84 7.43 18.90 6.96
C PHE A 84 7.10 20.26 6.32
N PHE A 85 6.48 20.29 5.14
CA PHE A 85 6.24 21.51 4.38
C PHE A 85 4.86 21.49 3.75
N ASP A 86 4.21 22.65 3.76
CA ASP A 86 3.08 22.91 2.87
C ASP A 86 3.58 22.93 1.42
N MET A 87 2.84 22.28 0.52
CA MET A 87 3.23 22.18 -0.88
C MET A 87 2.02 21.98 -1.78
N ASP A 88 1.81 22.87 -2.74
CA ASP A 88 0.85 22.67 -3.83
C ASP A 88 1.48 21.84 -4.97
N TRP A 89 0.71 20.95 -5.58
CA TRP A 89 1.18 20.14 -6.71
C TRP A 89 1.08 20.84 -8.06
N ALA A 90 0.62 22.09 -8.11
CA ALA A 90 0.46 22.89 -9.32
C ALA A 90 -0.33 22.13 -10.41
N SER A 91 -1.39 21.42 -9.99
CA SER A 91 -2.21 20.57 -10.85
C SER A 91 -1.46 19.44 -11.58
N LEU A 92 -0.25 19.07 -11.15
CA LEU A 92 0.39 17.84 -11.62
C LEU A 92 -0.50 16.65 -11.29
N ARG A 93 -0.68 15.77 -12.29
CA ARG A 93 -1.45 14.53 -12.13
C ARG A 93 -0.95 13.73 -10.93
N LYS A 94 -1.88 13.00 -10.31
CA LYS A 94 -1.57 12.03 -9.25
C LYS A 94 -0.70 10.90 -9.81
N CYS A 95 0.09 10.29 -8.94
CA CYS A 95 0.85 9.07 -9.24
C CYS A 95 0.27 7.94 -8.40
N VAL A 96 -0.12 6.82 -9.00
CA VAL A 96 -0.78 5.72 -8.28
C VAL A 96 0.27 4.91 -7.52
N PRO A 97 0.20 4.83 -6.18
CA PRO A 97 1.08 3.98 -5.41
C PRO A 97 0.82 2.49 -5.70
N VAL A 98 1.87 1.69 -5.58
CA VAL A 98 1.82 0.24 -5.72
C VAL A 98 2.27 -0.41 -4.43
N ALA A 99 1.40 -1.25 -3.86
CA ALA A 99 1.68 -2.08 -2.69
C ALA A 99 2.08 -3.47 -3.18
N SER A 100 3.34 -3.86 -2.98
CA SER A 100 3.89 -5.12 -3.49
C SER A 100 4.92 -5.71 -2.54
N GLY A 101 4.87 -7.04 -2.39
CA GLY A 101 5.91 -7.82 -1.72
C GLY A 101 5.45 -8.48 -0.42
N GLY A 102 5.28 -9.80 -0.45
CA GLY A 102 4.98 -10.60 0.74
C GLY A 102 3.59 -10.35 1.32
N ILE A 103 2.64 -9.91 0.49
CA ILE A 103 1.24 -9.75 0.88
C ILE A 103 0.38 -10.90 0.35
N HIS A 104 -0.71 -11.22 1.05
CA HIS A 104 -1.71 -12.23 0.66
C HIS A 104 -3.14 -11.76 0.97
N CYS A 105 -4.15 -12.44 0.41
CA CYS A 105 -5.56 -12.04 0.53
C CYS A 105 -6.10 -11.98 1.98
N GLY A 106 -5.48 -12.69 2.93
CA GLY A 106 -5.84 -12.63 4.35
C GLY A 106 -5.64 -11.25 4.97
N GLN A 107 -4.72 -10.45 4.42
CA GLN A 107 -4.39 -9.11 4.89
C GLN A 107 -5.24 -8.02 4.23
N MET A 108 -6.24 -8.37 3.41
CA MET A 108 -6.99 -7.39 2.59
C MET A 108 -7.62 -6.25 3.41
N HIS A 109 -8.11 -6.56 4.60
CA HIS A 109 -8.66 -5.57 5.54
C HIS A 109 -7.61 -4.52 5.96
N GLN A 110 -6.40 -4.96 6.32
CA GLN A 110 -5.29 -4.07 6.68
C GLN A 110 -4.83 -3.24 5.47
N LEU A 111 -4.74 -3.86 4.29
CA LEU A 111 -4.33 -3.17 3.07
C LEU A 111 -5.31 -2.04 2.71
N LEU A 112 -6.61 -2.29 2.75
CA LEU A 112 -7.60 -1.25 2.48
C LEU A 112 -7.60 -0.15 3.55
N TYR A 113 -7.39 -0.52 4.82
CA TYR A 113 -7.29 0.44 5.92
C TYR A 113 -6.09 1.40 5.77
N TYR A 114 -4.91 0.86 5.48
CA TYR A 114 -3.72 1.69 5.38
C TYR A 114 -3.60 2.44 4.05
N LEU A 115 -4.09 1.85 2.96
CA LEU A 115 -3.68 2.23 1.60
C LEU A 115 -4.82 2.84 0.76
N GLY A 116 -6.08 2.67 1.18
CA GLY A 116 -7.24 3.25 0.50
C GLY A 116 -7.57 2.60 -0.86
N ASP A 117 -8.21 3.40 -1.74
CA ASP A 117 -8.76 2.92 -3.03
C ASP A 117 -7.80 3.10 -4.22
N ASP A 118 -7.16 4.26 -4.33
CA ASP A 118 -6.27 4.61 -5.45
C ASP A 118 -4.90 3.94 -5.30
N VAL A 119 -4.86 2.60 -5.33
CA VAL A 119 -3.65 1.79 -5.15
C VAL A 119 -3.67 0.53 -6.01
N VAL A 120 -2.52 0.10 -6.50
CA VAL A 120 -2.36 -1.24 -7.09
C VAL A 120 -1.83 -2.21 -6.04
N LEU A 121 -2.63 -3.21 -5.66
CA LEU A 121 -2.20 -4.31 -4.79
C LEU A 121 -1.64 -5.47 -5.63
N GLN A 122 -0.36 -5.81 -5.44
CA GLN A 122 0.33 -6.84 -6.22
C GLN A 122 0.61 -8.10 -5.39
N PHE A 123 -0.07 -9.18 -5.76
CA PHE A 123 0.07 -10.49 -5.14
C PHE A 123 0.89 -11.43 -6.05
N GLY A 124 2.22 -11.35 -5.99
CA GLY A 124 3.09 -12.26 -6.75
C GLY A 124 3.00 -13.70 -6.23
N GLY A 125 3.73 -13.98 -5.14
CA GLY A 125 3.65 -15.29 -4.46
C GLY A 125 2.24 -15.62 -3.98
N GLY A 126 1.47 -14.63 -3.52
CA GLY A 126 0.07 -14.78 -3.10
C GLY A 126 -0.92 -15.11 -4.23
N THR A 127 -0.48 -15.15 -5.49
CA THR A 127 -1.27 -15.66 -6.62
C THR A 127 -0.68 -16.97 -7.15
N ILE A 128 0.60 -16.95 -7.53
CA ILE A 128 1.24 -18.08 -8.21
C ILE A 128 1.47 -19.26 -7.26
N GLY A 129 1.65 -19.00 -5.96
CA GLY A 129 1.83 -20.02 -4.93
C GLY A 129 0.54 -20.65 -4.42
N HIS A 130 -0.61 -20.36 -5.02
CA HIS A 130 -1.88 -20.96 -4.66
C HIS A 130 -1.89 -22.47 -4.97
N PRO A 131 -2.36 -23.36 -4.07
CA PRO A 131 -2.24 -24.81 -4.24
C PRO A 131 -3.02 -25.33 -5.44
N ASP A 132 -4.15 -24.70 -5.76
CA ASP A 132 -5.00 -25.05 -6.90
C ASP A 132 -4.64 -24.30 -8.20
N GLY A 133 -3.46 -23.69 -8.27
CA GLY A 133 -2.93 -23.04 -9.47
C GLY A 133 -3.25 -21.54 -9.61
N ILE A 134 -2.66 -20.93 -10.63
CA ILE A 134 -2.59 -19.46 -10.81
C ILE A 134 -3.98 -18.82 -10.95
N GLN A 135 -4.89 -19.44 -11.69
CA GLN A 135 -6.26 -18.91 -11.87
C GLN A 135 -7.02 -18.88 -10.54
N ALA A 136 -6.85 -19.90 -9.70
CA ALA A 136 -7.45 -19.95 -8.38
C ALA A 136 -6.86 -18.86 -7.47
N GLY A 137 -5.54 -18.69 -7.47
CA GLY A 137 -4.90 -17.59 -6.73
C GLY A 137 -5.38 -16.20 -7.15
N ALA A 138 -5.56 -15.97 -8.45
CA ALA A 138 -6.08 -14.70 -8.96
C ALA A 138 -7.54 -14.48 -8.52
N THR A 139 -8.34 -15.54 -8.57
CA THR A 139 -9.74 -15.52 -8.11
C THR A 139 -9.83 -15.22 -6.62
N ALA A 140 -9.00 -15.87 -5.79
CA ALA A 140 -8.97 -15.66 -4.34
C ALA A 140 -8.69 -14.20 -3.98
N ASN A 141 -7.63 -13.60 -4.55
CA ASN A 141 -7.26 -12.21 -4.30
C ASN A 141 -8.38 -11.24 -4.73
N ARG A 142 -9.01 -11.48 -5.88
CA ARG A 142 -10.08 -10.63 -6.39
C ARG A 142 -11.34 -10.70 -5.53
N VAL A 143 -11.79 -11.90 -5.17
CA VAL A 143 -12.96 -12.09 -4.30
C VAL A 143 -12.73 -11.45 -2.92
N ALA A 144 -11.54 -11.61 -2.34
CA ALA A 144 -11.19 -10.97 -1.07
C ALA A 144 -11.30 -9.44 -1.14
N LEU A 145 -10.77 -8.83 -2.21
CA LEU A 145 -10.84 -7.38 -2.41
C LEU A 145 -12.28 -6.89 -2.55
N GLU A 146 -13.04 -7.49 -3.47
CA GLU A 146 -14.42 -7.08 -3.74
C GLU A 146 -15.32 -7.25 -2.50
N ALA A 147 -15.18 -8.36 -1.76
CA ALA A 147 -15.93 -8.59 -0.52
C ALA A 147 -15.60 -7.55 0.56
N MET A 148 -14.32 -7.20 0.70
CA MET A 148 -13.88 -6.23 1.71
C MET A 148 -14.33 -4.80 1.36
N VAL A 149 -14.23 -4.41 0.08
CA VAL A 149 -14.71 -3.10 -0.39
C VAL A 149 -16.23 -2.99 -0.23
N LEU A 150 -16.99 -4.05 -0.55
CA LEU A 150 -18.44 -4.07 -0.34
C LEU A 150 -18.79 -3.88 1.14
N ALA A 151 -18.18 -4.67 2.03
CA ALA A 151 -18.41 -4.57 3.47
C ALA A 151 -18.07 -3.18 4.04
N ARG A 152 -16.95 -2.59 3.60
CA ARG A 152 -16.58 -1.20 3.95
C ARG A 152 -17.65 -0.22 3.51
N ASN A 153 -18.11 -0.31 2.26
CA ASN A 153 -19.08 0.63 1.70
C ASN A 153 -20.48 0.46 2.31
N GLU A 154 -20.80 -0.71 2.87
CA GLU A 154 -21.99 -0.96 3.68
C GLU A 154 -21.86 -0.46 5.14
N GLY A 155 -20.70 0.11 5.50
CA GLY A 155 -20.47 0.72 6.81
C GLY A 155 -20.05 -0.27 7.92
N ARG A 156 -19.63 -1.48 7.56
CA ARG A 156 -19.09 -2.44 8.55
C ARG A 156 -17.73 -1.97 9.07
N ASP A 157 -17.41 -2.33 10.31
CA ASP A 157 -16.05 -2.20 10.84
C ASP A 157 -15.16 -3.27 10.19
N TYR A 158 -14.78 -3.03 8.94
CA TYR A 158 -14.01 -3.99 8.16
C TYR A 158 -12.58 -4.20 8.69
N VAL A 159 -12.10 -3.33 9.60
CA VAL A 159 -10.80 -3.48 10.25
C VAL A 159 -10.91 -4.50 11.38
N GLY A 160 -11.89 -4.35 12.27
CA GLY A 160 -12.15 -5.30 13.36
C GLY A 160 -12.77 -6.62 12.88
N GLU A 161 -13.68 -6.55 11.90
CA GLU A 161 -14.42 -7.70 11.36
C GLU A 161 -13.74 -8.33 10.12
N GLY A 162 -12.60 -7.81 9.69
CA GLY A 162 -11.92 -8.18 8.44
C GLY A 162 -11.77 -9.69 8.23
N PRO A 163 -11.19 -10.46 9.17
CA PRO A 163 -11.08 -11.90 9.05
C PRO A 163 -12.43 -12.62 8.88
N GLU A 164 -13.50 -12.11 9.50
CA GLU A 164 -14.84 -12.71 9.41
C GLU A 164 -15.50 -12.41 8.06
N ILE A 165 -15.33 -11.20 7.53
CA ILE A 165 -15.76 -10.83 6.17
C ILE A 165 -15.13 -11.80 5.15
N LEU A 166 -13.82 -12.06 5.26
CA LEU A 166 -13.11 -12.97 4.37
C LEU A 166 -13.57 -14.42 4.54
N ARG A 167 -13.79 -14.90 5.77
CA ARG A 167 -14.34 -16.25 6.03
C ARG A 167 -15.75 -16.41 5.45
N THR A 168 -16.59 -15.39 5.57
CA THR A 168 -17.93 -15.39 4.99
C THR A 168 -17.87 -15.51 3.46
N ALA A 169 -17.04 -14.70 2.80
CA ALA A 169 -16.84 -14.80 1.34
C ALA A 169 -16.23 -16.16 0.91
N ALA A 170 -15.33 -16.72 1.73
CA ALA A 170 -14.72 -18.02 1.49
C ALA A 170 -15.72 -19.18 1.59
N SER A 171 -16.84 -19.03 2.31
CA SER A 171 -17.87 -20.08 2.43
C SER A 171 -18.49 -20.47 1.08
N THR A 172 -18.48 -19.56 0.10
CA THR A 172 -18.97 -19.77 -1.26
C THR A 172 -17.86 -19.66 -2.31
N CYS A 173 -16.59 -19.54 -1.91
CA CYS A 173 -15.44 -19.43 -2.81
C CYS A 173 -14.30 -20.36 -2.38
N GLY A 174 -14.23 -21.54 -3.02
CA GLY A 174 -13.18 -22.53 -2.78
C GLY A 174 -11.75 -21.99 -2.89
N PRO A 175 -11.39 -21.25 -3.96
CA PRO A 175 -10.07 -20.63 -4.07
C PRO A 175 -9.73 -19.69 -2.89
N LEU A 176 -10.66 -18.82 -2.49
CA LEU A 176 -10.42 -17.95 -1.34
C LEU A 176 -10.21 -18.77 -0.06
N LYS A 177 -11.02 -19.81 0.17
CA LYS A 177 -10.86 -20.70 1.32
C LYS A 177 -9.46 -21.33 1.36
N ALA A 178 -9.01 -21.93 0.26
CA ALA A 178 -7.70 -22.56 0.18
C ALA A 178 -6.55 -21.57 0.43
N ALA A 179 -6.66 -20.35 -0.13
CA ALA A 179 -5.67 -19.29 0.10
C ALA A 179 -5.60 -18.83 1.57
N LEU A 180 -6.76 -18.68 2.22
CA LEU A 180 -6.83 -18.32 3.65
C LEU A 180 -6.24 -19.43 4.51
N ASP A 181 -6.60 -20.69 4.26
CA ASP A 181 -6.06 -21.83 5.03
C ASP A 181 -4.54 -21.93 4.89
N LEU A 182 -3.99 -21.64 3.71
CA LEU A 182 -2.55 -21.72 3.43
C LEU A 182 -1.74 -20.62 4.11
N TRP A 183 -2.21 -19.37 4.10
CA TRP A 183 -1.39 -18.21 4.51
C TRP A 183 -1.86 -17.49 5.78
N LYS A 184 -2.92 -17.96 6.46
CA LYS A 184 -3.49 -17.30 7.65
C LYS A 184 -2.49 -16.95 8.75
N ASP A 185 -1.45 -17.76 8.93
CA ASP A 185 -0.47 -17.60 10.02
C ASP A 185 0.81 -16.87 9.56
N ILE A 186 0.85 -16.39 8.32
CA ILE A 186 2.01 -15.69 7.76
C ILE A 186 1.91 -14.19 8.04
N THR A 187 2.77 -13.70 8.92
CA THR A 187 2.94 -12.26 9.21
C THR A 187 4.42 -11.86 9.19
N PHE A 188 4.70 -10.58 9.00
CA PHE A 188 6.06 -10.02 8.94
C PHE A 188 6.22 -8.94 10.01
N GLU A 189 6.29 -9.36 11.28
CA GLU A 189 6.39 -8.45 12.42
C GLU A 189 7.86 -8.20 12.79
N TYR A 190 8.40 -7.06 12.35
CA TYR A 190 9.77 -6.64 12.64
C TYR A 190 9.81 -5.15 12.98
N THR A 191 10.75 -4.75 13.84
CA THR A 191 10.97 -3.34 14.16
C THR A 191 11.37 -2.55 12.91
N SER A 192 10.65 -1.46 12.61
CA SER A 192 10.97 -0.56 11.49
C SER A 192 12.21 0.30 11.77
N THR A 193 12.98 0.61 10.73
CA THR A 193 14.15 1.51 10.83
C THR A 193 13.86 2.95 10.42
N ASP A 194 13.01 3.18 9.41
CA ASP A 194 12.46 4.50 9.05
C ASP A 194 11.17 4.75 9.83
N THR A 195 11.28 5.43 10.97
CA THR A 195 10.17 5.73 11.90
C THR A 195 9.98 7.23 12.06
N PRO A 196 8.76 7.70 12.36
CA PRO A 196 8.52 9.12 12.64
C PRO A 196 9.33 9.62 13.85
N ASP A 197 9.60 10.93 13.87
CA ASP A 197 10.17 11.63 15.04
C ASP A 197 9.08 12.27 15.92
N PHE A 198 7.86 12.39 15.38
CA PHE A 198 6.70 12.98 16.04
C PHE A 198 5.57 11.96 16.08
N VAL A 199 4.96 11.78 17.24
CA VAL A 199 3.75 10.97 17.41
C VAL A 199 2.66 11.88 17.97
N GLU A 200 1.46 11.80 17.39
CA GLU A 200 0.31 12.49 17.97
C GLU A 200 -0.01 11.86 19.33
N VAL A 201 0.11 12.65 20.39
CA VAL A 201 -0.33 12.27 21.72
C VAL A 201 -1.75 12.81 21.87
N ALA A 202 -2.72 11.94 22.17
CA ALA A 202 -4.04 12.40 22.56
C ALA A 202 -3.88 13.35 23.75
N THR A 203 -4.15 14.64 23.56
CA THR A 203 -4.28 15.55 24.69
C THR A 203 -5.48 15.09 25.49
N GLU A 204 -5.29 14.71 26.75
CA GLU A 204 -6.40 14.62 27.70
C GLU A 204 -7.18 15.94 27.59
N ASN A 205 -8.46 15.87 27.22
CA ASN A 205 -9.32 17.05 27.28
C ASN A 205 -9.30 17.57 28.72
N PRO A 206 -9.01 18.86 28.97
CA PRO A 206 -9.17 19.44 30.30
C PRO A 206 -10.64 19.41 30.76
#